data_AF-A0A933PQH5-F1
#
_entry.id   AF-A0A933PQH5-F1
#
_cell.length_a   1.000
_cell.length_b   1.000
_cell.length_c   1.000
_cell.angle_alpha   90.00
_cell.angle_beta   90.00
_cell.angle_gamma   90.00
#
_symmetry.space_group_name_H-M   'P 1'
#
loop_
_entity.id
_entity.type
_entity.pdbx_description
1 polymer ?
#
loop_
_entity_poly.entity_id
_entity_poly.type
_entity_poly.pdbx_seq_one_letter_code
_entity_poly.pdbx_strand_id
1 'polypeptide(L)' 'MKKGLKFVVRVRSSGEFEPIENWLAEHCKGQYQFEFDGVHETDTPVGQLDIAFYFEIRAEAEAFRDHIKAYLKQKSLATD' A
#
# COMPACT_ATOMS: atom_id res chain seq x y z
N MET A 1 -0.98 11.87 23.91
CA MET A 1 -0.15 10.65 23.77
C MET A 1 -0.59 9.93 22.50
N LYS A 2 0.11 10.12 21.36
CA LYS A 2 -0.18 9.31 20.16
C LYS A 2 0.47 7.94 20.37
N LYS A 3 -0.32 6.94 20.77
CA LYS A 3 0.15 5.55 20.84
C LYS A 3 0.51 5.14 19.41
N GLY A 4 1.76 4.74 19.23
CA GLY A 4 2.39 4.59 17.92
C GLY A 4 1.71 3.53 17.07
N LEU A 5 1.41 3.91 15.83
CA LEU A 5 1.28 2.97 14.73
C LEU A 5 2.62 2.21 14.64
N LYS A 6 2.58 0.88 14.82
CA LYS A 6 3.78 0.05 15.04
C LYS A 6 4.14 -0.79 13.83
N PHE A 7 3.16 -1.11 13.00
CA PHE A 7 3.33 -2.02 11.88
C PHE A 7 3.27 -1.23 10.59
N VAL A 8 4.25 -1.44 9.71
CA VAL A 8 4.33 -0.77 8.42
C VAL A 8 4.23 -1.79 7.31
N VAL A 9 3.34 -1.55 6.34
CA VAL A 9 3.31 -2.25 5.06
C VAL A 9 3.83 -1.29 4.01
N ARG A 10 4.92 -1.67 3.34
CA ARG A 10 5.51 -0.87 2.25
C ARG A 10 5.24 -1.53 0.91
N VAL A 11 4.76 -0.74 -0.04
CA VAL A 11 4.51 -1.16 -1.42
C VAL A 11 5.43 -0.37 -2.32
N ARG A 12 6.15 -1.10 -3.19
CA ARG A 12 7.00 -0.52 -4.22
C ARG A 12 6.50 -0.91 -5.59
N SER A 13 6.40 0.06 -6.49
CA SER A 13 6.04 -0.17 -7.89
C SER A 13 6.90 0.65 -8.82
N SER A 14 7.25 0.09 -9.97
CA SER A 14 8.14 0.69 -10.99
C SER A 14 7.38 1.15 -12.24
N GLY A 15 6.07 1.37 -12.16
CA GLY A 15 5.22 1.79 -13.29
C GLY A 15 4.12 2.75 -12.85
N GLU A 16 3.31 3.21 -13.82
CA GLU A 16 2.13 4.03 -13.54
C GLU A 16 1.18 3.26 -12.63
N PHE A 17 1.14 3.68 -11.36
CA PHE A 17 0.15 3.18 -10.43
C PHE A 17 -1.15 3.94 -10.74
N GLU A 18 -2.19 3.23 -11.21
CA GLU A 18 -3.54 3.78 -11.08
C GLU A 18 -3.71 4.31 -9.65
N PRO A 19 -4.39 5.44 -9.41
CA PRO A 19 -4.32 6.12 -8.12
C PRO A 19 -4.58 5.12 -6.99
N ILE A 20 -3.53 4.76 -6.22
CA ILE A 20 -3.68 3.73 -5.18
C ILE A 20 -4.77 4.13 -4.20
N GLU A 21 -4.97 5.43 -4.04
CA GLU A 21 -6.04 6.08 -3.29
C GLU A 21 -7.43 5.64 -3.74
N ASN A 22 -7.68 5.50 -5.05
CA ASN A 22 -8.95 4.99 -5.58
C ASN A 22 -9.14 3.52 -5.17
N TRP A 23 -8.12 2.69 -5.39
CA TRP A 23 -8.17 1.29 -4.99
C TRP A 23 -8.38 1.13 -3.48
N LEU A 24 -7.71 1.95 -2.66
CA LEU A 24 -7.90 1.97 -1.20
C LEU A 24 -9.32 2.40 -0.82
N ALA A 25 -9.87 3.40 -1.51
CA ALA A 25 -11.24 3.87 -1.28
C ALA A 25 -12.29 2.82 -1.67
N GLU A 26 -12.03 2.01 -2.69
CA GLU A 26 -12.95 0.98 -3.17
C GLU A 26 -12.85 -0.33 -2.37
N HIS A 27 -11.64 -0.76 -2.02
CA HIS A 27 -11.39 -2.10 -1.47
C HIS A 27 -11.08 -2.09 0.03
N CYS A 28 -10.59 -0.98 0.58
CA CYS A 28 -10.09 -0.92 1.96
C CYS A 28 -10.87 0.03 2.86
N LYS A 29 -11.77 0.85 2.31
CA LYS A 29 -12.54 1.85 3.07
C LYS A 29 -13.41 1.19 4.14
N GLY A 30 -13.12 1.50 5.40
CA GLY A 30 -13.84 0.98 6.57
C GLY A 30 -13.52 -0.48 6.91
N GLN A 31 -12.65 -1.16 6.15
CA GLN A 31 -12.22 -2.53 6.45
C GLN A 31 -10.98 -2.58 7.36
N TYR A 32 -10.13 -1.56 7.26
CA TYR A 32 -8.87 -1.50 8.00
C TYR A 32 -8.71 -0.13 8.66
N GLN A 33 -8.13 -0.10 9.86
CA GLN A 33 -7.70 1.14 10.51
C GLN A 33 -6.21 1.37 10.26
N PHE A 34 -5.89 2.23 9.30
CA PHE A 34 -4.51 2.57 8.93
C PHE A 34 -4.33 4.07 8.67
N GLU A 35 -3.08 4.52 8.77
CA GLU A 35 -2.62 5.83 8.31
C GLU A 35 -1.85 5.66 7.01
N PHE A 36 -2.22 6.45 6.00
CA PHE A 36 -1.58 6.47 4.68
C PHE A 36 -0.56 7.60 4.62
N ASP A 37 0.71 7.26 4.35
CA ASP A 37 1.81 8.22 4.31
C ASP A 37 1.92 8.99 2.98
N GLY A 38 1.07 8.67 2.00
CA GLY A 38 1.19 9.17 0.64
C GLY A 38 2.04 8.28 -0.25
N VAL A 39 2.18 8.74 -1.50
CA VAL A 39 3.02 8.11 -2.53
C VAL A 39 4.29 8.93 -2.65
N HIS A 40 5.44 8.32 -2.37
CA HIS A 40 6.75 8.97 -2.49
C HIS A 40 7.49 8.42 -3.70
N GLU A 41 7.94 9.30 -4.60
CA GLU A 41 8.88 8.90 -5.65
C GLU A 41 10.27 8.70 -5.03
N THR A 42 10.90 7.57 -5.33
CA THR A 42 12.27 7.28 -4.93
C THR A 42 13.25 7.66 -6.02
N ASP A 43 14.43 8.13 -5.61
CA ASP A 43 15.55 8.55 -6.46
C ASP A 43 16.27 7.35 -7.11
N THR A 44 15.51 6.43 -7.69
CA THR A 44 16.04 5.27 -8.43
C THR A 44 16.02 5.57 -9.94
N PRO A 45 16.97 5.03 -10.74
CA PRO A 45 17.04 5.29 -12.19
C PRO A 45 15.78 4.91 -12.98
N VAL A 46 14.92 4.10 -12.38
CA VAL A 46 13.68 3.56 -12.95
C VAL A 46 12.43 4.22 -12.36
N GLY A 47 12.56 5.24 -11.48
CA GLY A 47 11.44 5.93 -10.87
C GLY A 47 10.49 4.97 -10.13
N GLN A 48 10.90 4.49 -8.96
CA GLN A 48 10.01 3.65 -8.15
C GLN A 48 9.16 4.50 -7.21
N LEU A 49 7.87 4.20 -7.13
CA LEU A 49 6.96 4.71 -6.12
C LEU A 49 7.12 3.87 -4.85
N ASP A 50 7.32 4.50 -3.69
CA ASP A 50 7.33 3.88 -2.36
C ASP A 50 6.13 4.43 -1.58
N ILE A 51 5.31 3.50 -1.09
CA ILE A 51 4.04 3.81 -0.44
C ILE A 51 4.03 3.12 0.91
N ALA A 52 3.79 3.88 1.98
CA ALA A 52 3.76 3.36 3.34
C ALA A 52 2.35 3.42 3.94
N PHE A 53 1.95 2.29 4.53
CA PHE A 53 0.71 2.14 5.30
C PHE A 53 1.06 1.76 6.73
N TYR A 54 0.59 2.55 7.68
CA TYR A 54 0.86 2.36 9.08
C TYR A 54 -0.37 1.82 9.80
N PHE A 55 -0.19 0.78 10.61
CA PHE A 55 -1.26 0.09 11.32
C PHE A 55 -0.97 0.03 12.82
N GLU A 56 -2.03 0.10 13.62
CA GLU A 56 -1.96 -0.15 15.06
C GLU A 56 -2.05 -1.65 15.37
N ILE A 57 -2.82 -2.40 14.57
CA ILE A 57 -3.09 -3.82 14.76
C ILE A 57 -2.29 -4.66 13.75
N ARG A 58 -1.52 -5.62 14.26
CA ARG A 58 -0.69 -6.51 13.43
C ARG A 58 -1.51 -7.35 12.46
N ALA A 59 -2.62 -7.93 12.92
CA ALA A 59 -3.47 -8.78 12.10
C ALA A 59 -4.06 -8.03 10.90
N GLU A 60 -4.42 -6.75 11.09
CA GLU A 60 -4.86 -5.89 9.98
C GLU A 60 -3.73 -5.62 9.00
N ALA A 61 -2.52 -5.31 9.50
CA ALA A 61 -1.35 -5.12 8.65
C ALA A 61 -1.03 -6.37 7.82
N GLU A 62 -1.11 -7.56 8.41
CA GLU A 62 -0.87 -8.85 7.74
C GLU A 62 -1.96 -9.13 6.69
N ALA A 63 -3.24 -8.96 7.05
CA ALA A 63 -4.36 -9.14 6.13
C ALA A 63 -4.29 -8.15 4.95
N PHE A 64 -4.00 -6.88 5.22
CA PHE A 64 -3.83 -5.85 4.20
C PHE A 64 -2.65 -6.18 3.29
N ARG A 65 -1.50 -6.58 3.85
CA ARG A 65 -0.31 -6.96 3.07
C ARG A 65 -0.62 -8.07 2.08
N ASP A 66 -1.34 -9.10 2.51
CA ASP A 66 -1.67 -10.23 1.64
C ASP A 66 -2.70 -9.81 0.57
N HIS A 67 -3.65 -8.94 0.91
CA HIS A 67 -4.63 -8.39 -0.02
C HIS A 67 -3.99 -7.51 -1.10
N ILE A 68 -3.17 -6.53 -0.71
CA ILE A 68 -2.49 -5.63 -1.65
C ILE A 68 -1.48 -6.40 -2.53
N LYS A 69 -0.82 -7.42 -1.98
CA LYS A 69 0.06 -8.30 -2.76
C LYS A 69 -0.70 -9.09 -3.82
N ALA A 70 -1.90 -9.58 -3.50
CA ALA A 70 -2.74 -10.29 -4.47
C ALA A 70 -3.22 -9.36 -5.60
N TYR A 71 -3.57 -8.11 -5.28
CA TYR A 71 -3.91 -7.08 -6.26
C TYR A 71 -2.73 -6.75 -7.18
N LEU A 72 -1.56 -6.45 -6.60
CA LEU A 72 -0.34 -6.16 -7.35
C LEU A 72 0.07 -7.31 -8.27
N LYS A 73 -0.07 -8.55 -7.80
CA LYS A 73 0.21 -9.74 -8.62
C LYS A 73 -0.75 -9.83 -9.81
N GLN A 74 -2.04 -9.55 -9.63
CA GLN A 74 -3.00 -9.53 -10.74
C GLN A 74 -2.68 -8.43 -11.76
N LYS A 75 -2.31 -7.23 -11.30
CA LYS A 75 -1.94 -6.11 -12.19
C LYS A 75 -0.61 -6.37 -12.92
N SER A 76 0.37 -6.96 -12.25
CA SER A 76 1.64 -7.40 -12.87
C SER A 76 1.46 -8.56 -13.85
N LEU A 77 0.41 -9.38 -13.71
CA LEU A 77 0.04 -10.44 -14.67
C LEU A 77 -0.88 -9.93 -15.79
N ALA A 78 -1.47 -8.74 -15.62
CA ALA A 78 -2.34 -8.10 -16.61
C ALA A 78 -1.57 -7.15 -17.54
N THR A 79 -0.23 -7.19 -17.51
CA THR A 79 0.64 -6.48 -18.44
C THR A 79 0.99 -7.43 -19.60
N ASP A 80 0.12 -7.48 -20.60
CA ASP A 80 0.42 -7.96 -21.97
C ASP A 80 -0.09 -6.92 -22.96
#